data_AF-F4XZV0-F1
#
_entry.id   AF-F4XZV0-F1
#
_cell.length_a   1.000
_cell.length_b   1.000
_cell.length_c   1.000
_cell.angle_alpha   90.00
_cell.angle_beta   90.00
_cell.angle_gamma   90.00
#
_symmetry.space_group_name_H-M   'P 1'
#
loop_
_entity.id
_entity.type
_entity.pdbx_description
1 polymer ?
#
loop_
_entity_poly.entity_id
_entity_poly.type
_entity_poly.pdbx_seq_one_letter_code
_entity_poly.pdbx_strand_id
1 'polypeptide(L)' 'MPPVVFARFRNCYDAKGYLQTLKQLVPDAKFLIVFDISVPIEQEE' A
#
# COMPACT_ATOMS: atom_id res chain seq x y z
N MET A 1 -19.65 4.98 8.42
CA MET A 1 -18.84 4.55 7.25
C MET A 1 -17.43 4.28 7.76
N PRO A 2 -16.83 3.12 7.49
CA PRO A 2 -15.49 2.82 8.02
C PRO A 2 -14.42 3.70 7.36
N PRO A 3 -13.37 4.10 8.10
CA PRO A 3 -12.31 4.95 7.54
C PRO A 3 -11.54 4.23 6.44
N VAL A 4 -11.03 4.98 5.46
CA VAL A 4 -10.20 4.46 4.38
C VAL A 4 -8.77 4.97 4.57
N VAL A 5 -7.81 4.04 4.67
CA VAL A 5 -6.38 4.34 4.80
C VAL A 5 -5.70 4.12 3.46
N PHE A 6 -5.03 5.16 2.97
CA PHE A 6 -4.21 5.12 1.77
C PHE A 6 -2.75 5.07 2.18
N ALA A 7 -2.01 4.09 1.67
CA ALA A 7 -0.57 4.01 1.89
C ALA A 7 0.14 3.55 0.61
N ARG A 8 1.29 4.18 0.34
CA ARG A 8 2.12 3.93 -0.84
C ARG A 8 3.48 3.42 -0.37
N PHE A 9 3.94 2.31 -0.95
CA PHE A 9 5.21 1.69 -0.61
C PHE A 9 6.04 1.41 -1.86
N ARG A 10 7.36 1.39 -1.70
CA ARG A 10 8.28 1.01 -2.78
C ARG A 10 8.22 -0.47 -3.11
N ASN A 11 7.96 -1.32 -2.10
CA ASN A 11 7.90 -2.77 -2.26
C ASN A 11 6.98 -3.40 -1.20
N CYS A 12 6.72 -4.71 -1.35
CA CYS A 12 5.84 -5.48 -0.47
C CYS A 12 6.42 -5.73 0.93
N TYR A 13 7.75 -5.71 1.08
CA TYR A 13 8.41 -5.94 2.36
C TYR A 13 8.16 -4.78 3.32
N ASP A 14 8.30 -3.53 2.83
CA ASP A 14 8.03 -2.31 3.59
C ASP A 14 6.56 -2.22 4.04
N ALA A 15 5.63 -2.70 3.19
CA ALA A 15 4.20 -2.65 3.49
C ALA A 15 3.77 -3.64 4.58
N LYS A 16 4.42 -4.80 4.69
CA LYS A 16 3.93 -5.91 5.52
C LYS A 16 3.91 -5.56 7.01
N GLY A 17 5.02 -5.02 7.53
CA GLY A 17 5.11 -4.62 8.94
C GLY A 17 4.13 -3.49 9.28
N TYR A 18 4.07 -2.48 8.41
CA TYR A 18 3.17 -1.34 8.58
C TYR A 18 1.69 -1.74 8.59
N LEU A 19 1.28 -2.64 7.70
CA LEU A 19 -0.10 -3.11 7.61
C LEU A 19 -0.52 -3.91 8.84
N GLN A 20 0.39 -4.70 9.42
CA GLN A 20 0.11 -5.47 10.62
C GLN A 20 -0.20 -4.56 11.81
N THR A 21 0.61 -3.53 12.04
CA THR A 21 0.37 -2.53 13.09
C THR A 21 -0.92 -1.76 12.86
N LEU A 22 -1.18 -1.33 11.62
CA LEU A 22 -2.38 -0.56 11.29
C LEU A 22 -3.69 -1.32 11.50
N LYS A 23 -3.72 -2.62 11.16
CA LYS A 23 -4.89 -3.47 11.40
C LYS A 23 -5.23 -3.61 12.88
N GLN A 24 -4.23 -3.51 13.77
CA GLN A 24 -4.44 -3.53 15.21
C GLN A 24 -4.94 -2.18 15.74
N LEU A 25 -4.43 -1.07 15.19
CA LEU A 25 -4.81 0.28 15.62
C LEU A 25 -6.20 0.69 15.12
N VAL A 26 -6.56 0.29 13.90
CA VAL A 26 -7.82 0.69 13.25
C VAL A 26 -8.48 -0.54 12.60
N PRO A 27 -9.02 -1.46 13.42
CA PRO A 27 -9.53 -2.75 12.94
C PRO A 27 -10.70 -2.61 11.94
N ASP A 28 -11.48 -1.53 12.05
CA ASP A 28 -12.62 -1.27 11.18
C ASP A 28 -12.24 -0.53 9.88
N ALA A 29 -10.97 -0.18 9.67
CA ALA A 29 -10.57 0.55 8.47
C ALA A 29 -10.53 -0.35 7.22
N LYS A 30 -10.79 0.27 6.06
CA LYS A 30 -10.46 -0.29 4.75
C LYS A 30 -9.08 0.21 4.32
N PHE A 31 -8.25 -0.68 3.79
CA PHE A 31 -6.88 -0.35 3.40
C PHE A 31 -6.71 -0.41 1.88
N LEU A 32 -6.24 0.69 1.28
CA LEU A 32 -5.79 0.73 -0.10
C LEU A 32 -4.26 0.89 -0.12
N ILE A 33 -3.57 -0.13 -0.61
CA ILE A 33 -2.11 -0.20 -0.65
C ILE A 33 -1.65 -0.08 -2.10
N VAL A 34 -0.82 0.92 -2.38
CA VAL A 34 -0.25 1.17 -3.70
C VAL A 34 1.23 0.83 -3.67
N PHE A 35 1.70 0.06 -4.66
CA PHE A 35 3.11 -0.26 -4.84
C PHE A 35 3.69 0.52 -6.00
N ASP A 36 4.86 1.12 -5.78
CA ASP A 36 5.65 1.71 -6.86
C ASP A 36 6.34 0.59 -7.64
N ILE A 37 5.63 0.05 -8.60
CA ILE A 37 6.22 -0.87 -9.59
C ILE A 37 6.83 0.02 -10.66
N SER A 38 8.16 0.08 -10.70
CA SER A 38 8.87 0.60 -11.86
C SER A 38 8.64 -0.37 -13.02
N VAL A 39 7.62 -0.09 -13.83
CA VAL A 39 7.43 -0.75 -15.12
C VAL A 39 8.45 -0.14 -16.07
N PRO A 40 9.27 -0.93 -16.79
CA PRO A 40 10.07 -0.39 -17.88
C PRO A 40 9.11 0.28 -18.87
N ILE A 41 9.27 1.58 -19.07
CA ILE A 41 8.57 2.28 -20.14
C ILE A 41 9.21 1.75 -21.43
N GLU A 42 8.48 0.93 -22.17
CA GLU A 42 8.86 0.60 -23.54
C GLU A 42 8.94 1.93 -24.30
N GLN A 43 10.15 2.28 -24.76
CA GLN A 43 10.34 3.46 -25.59
C GLN A 43 9.71 3.13 -26.95
N GLU A 44 8.61 3.81 -27.30
CA GLU A 44 8.10 3.81 -28.67
C GLU A 44 9.19 4.45 -29.55
N GLU A 45 9.74 3.66 -30.47
CA GLU A 45 10.73 4.07 -31.48
C GLU A 45 10.08 4.85 -32.62
#